data_AF-A0A1Z5TK13-F1
#
_entry.id   AF-A0A1Z5TK13-F1
#
_cell.length_a   1.000
_cell.length_b   1.000
_cell.length_c   1.000
_cell.angle_alpha   90.00
_cell.angle_beta   90.00
_cell.angle_gamma   90.00
#
_symmetry.space_group_name_H-M   'P 1'
#
loop_
_entity.id
_entity.type
_entity.pdbx_description
1 polymer ?
#
loop_
_entity_poly.entity_id
_entity_poly.type
_entity_poly.pdbx_seq_one_letter_code
_entity_poly.pdbx_strand_id
1 'polypeptide(L)'
;MATQTHDGIPFTLLPEEKYEHCRLLELPPELLGILTADSPQALQFKSAEGPSAGAHDTQAAICTDNRTFSVRQVNTSNSLYLTQLKDVASHEEGAIPSTGVQAVAKNDFALEVAPLPASLETVKMHMKAALPVYSSTGQVRSKDLLTKDELFANVPFSHMECQSAYEALACFQIEDPRGCFIPSGPVKLQAWKSILEEAATHEIDLTAALSQPQLVSLSSQMNDLPPLLMQAVIRAITDDKPEPQEKLIEQQSCLKFIGLSQLETSTQERGSISLSSFMSAWQGLLPEKWRNSPKLELLNGHYRLLNDGREITLAGSHTEQEQQSEPGKAAAAEGKSMLGAKRKWHEKFRASKKTA
;
A
#
# COMPACT_ATOMS: atom_id res chain seq x y z
N MET A 1 -28.84 62.40 -26.70
CA MET A 1 -28.56 61.00 -27.09
C MET A 1 -27.39 60.53 -26.23
N ALA A 2 -27.64 59.68 -25.25
CA ALA A 2 -26.59 59.08 -24.42
C ALA A 2 -26.17 57.78 -25.09
N THR A 3 -25.07 57.83 -25.84
CA THR A 3 -24.38 56.64 -26.32
C THR A 3 -23.76 55.94 -25.12
N GLN A 4 -24.39 54.88 -24.63
CA GLN A 4 -23.72 53.94 -23.73
C GLN A 4 -22.66 53.22 -24.57
N THR A 5 -21.44 53.76 -24.59
CA THR A 5 -20.25 53.04 -25.05
C THR A 5 -20.00 51.92 -24.05
N HIS A 6 -20.35 50.71 -24.44
CA HIS A 6 -20.06 49.51 -23.66
C HIS A 6 -18.57 49.20 -23.82
N ASP A 7 -17.71 49.99 -23.16
CA ASP A 7 -16.30 49.65 -23.02
C ASP A 7 -16.25 48.34 -22.24
N GLY A 8 -15.81 47.27 -22.91
CA GLY A 8 -15.77 45.94 -22.33
C GLY A 8 -14.93 45.87 -21.06
N ILE A 9 -14.94 44.72 -20.40
CA ILE A 9 -14.13 44.52 -19.18
C ILE A 9 -12.64 44.51 -19.58
N PRO A 10 -11.79 45.38 -19.02
CA PRO A 10 -10.36 45.39 -19.33
C PRO A 10 -9.73 44.02 -19.03
N PHE A 11 -8.98 43.46 -20.00
CA PHE A 11 -8.31 42.17 -19.86
C PHE A 11 -6.79 42.33 -20.04
N THR A 12 -6.01 41.74 -19.13
CA THR A 12 -4.54 41.76 -19.19
C THR A 12 -3.95 40.37 -18.99
N LEU A 13 -2.79 40.12 -19.60
CA LEU A 13 -2.00 38.91 -19.38
C LEU A 13 -0.81 39.25 -18.49
N LEU A 14 -0.65 38.53 -17.39
CA LEU A 14 0.58 38.60 -16.63
C LEU A 14 1.73 38.01 -17.49
N PRO A 15 2.94 38.57 -17.48
CA PRO A 15 4.07 37.95 -18.16
C PRO A 15 4.32 36.54 -17.62
N GLU A 16 4.69 35.58 -18.49
CA GLU A 16 4.78 34.16 -18.11
C GLU A 16 5.78 33.92 -16.96
N GLU A 17 6.88 34.68 -16.90
CA GLU A 17 7.87 34.65 -15.82
C GLU A 17 7.29 35.01 -14.44
N LYS A 18 6.11 35.64 -14.42
CA LYS A 18 5.41 36.07 -13.22
C LYS A 18 4.15 35.25 -12.96
N TYR A 19 3.85 34.22 -13.76
CA TYR A 19 2.68 33.38 -13.51
C TYR A 19 2.71 32.74 -12.13
N GLU A 20 1.53 32.65 -11.53
CA GLU A 20 1.32 31.96 -10.27
C GLU A 20 1.47 30.44 -10.46
N HIS A 21 1.98 29.76 -9.43
CA HIS A 21 2.18 28.31 -9.41
C HIS A 21 0.87 27.58 -9.07
N CYS A 22 -0.17 27.84 -9.87
CA CYS A 22 -1.47 27.21 -9.72
C CYS A 22 -1.60 26.01 -10.65
N ARG A 23 -2.26 24.95 -10.16
CA ARG A 23 -2.64 23.77 -10.94
C ARG A 23 -4.11 23.47 -10.73
N LEU A 24 -4.76 23.00 -11.79
CA LEU A 24 -6.13 22.53 -11.72
C LEU A 24 -6.17 21.11 -11.16
N LEU A 25 -6.93 20.93 -10.09
CA LEU A 25 -7.20 19.64 -9.48
C LEU A 25 -8.70 19.35 -9.59
N GLU A 26 -9.04 18.20 -10.13
CA GLU A 26 -10.41 17.70 -10.11
C GLU A 26 -10.83 17.39 -8.67
N LEU A 27 -12.03 17.83 -8.29
CA LEU A 27 -12.61 17.57 -6.98
C LEU A 27 -13.85 16.67 -7.16
N PRO A 28 -13.70 15.34 -7.04
CA PRO A 28 -14.83 14.43 -6.94
C PRO A 28 -15.78 14.86 -5.82
N PRO A 29 -17.09 14.54 -5.90
CA PRO A 29 -18.10 15.00 -4.93
C PRO A 29 -17.74 14.72 -3.47
N GLU A 30 -17.05 13.60 -3.22
CA GLU A 30 -16.56 13.24 -1.90
C GLU A 30 -15.47 14.19 -1.38
N LEU A 31 -14.44 14.48 -2.17
CA LEU A 31 -13.37 15.42 -1.78
C LEU A 31 -13.89 16.84 -1.67
N LEU A 32 -14.81 17.24 -2.56
CA LEU A 32 -15.49 18.52 -2.44
C LEU A 32 -16.24 18.61 -1.12
N GLY A 33 -17.02 17.59 -0.76
CA GLY A 33 -17.75 17.54 0.51
C GLY A 33 -16.84 17.67 1.73
N ILE A 34 -15.68 17.02 1.72
CA ILE A 34 -14.67 17.12 2.79
C ILE A 34 -14.09 18.54 2.89
N LEU A 35 -13.76 19.16 1.75
CA LEU A 35 -13.15 20.50 1.70
C LEU A 35 -14.13 21.61 2.06
N THR A 36 -15.44 21.41 1.83
CA THR A 36 -16.49 22.38 2.13
C THR A 36 -17.22 22.13 3.45
N ALA A 37 -16.80 21.13 4.23
CA ALA A 37 -17.40 20.84 5.54
C ALA A 37 -17.08 21.94 6.56
N ASP A 38 -17.92 22.08 7.60
CA ASP A 38 -17.72 23.05 8.69
C ASP A 38 -16.38 22.84 9.42
N SER A 39 -15.93 21.59 9.50
CA SER A 39 -14.61 21.19 9.97
C SER A 39 -13.88 20.43 8.85
N PRO A 40 -13.21 21.13 7.92
CA PRO A 40 -12.60 20.49 6.77
C PRO A 40 -11.43 19.61 7.21
N GLN A 41 -11.40 18.37 6.71
CA GLN A 41 -10.30 17.46 6.97
C GLN A 41 -9.07 17.86 6.12
N ALA A 42 -7.88 17.76 6.70
CA ALA A 42 -6.65 17.93 5.92
C ALA A 42 -6.50 16.80 4.89
N LEU A 43 -6.25 17.17 3.63
CA LEU A 43 -5.87 16.25 2.57
C LEU A 43 -4.34 16.10 2.55
N GLN A 44 -3.86 14.87 2.43
CA GLN A 44 -2.43 14.57 2.37
C GLN A 44 -2.03 14.15 0.97
N PHE A 45 -1.05 14.84 0.38
CA PHE A 45 -0.40 14.40 -0.84
C PHE A 45 0.75 13.47 -0.48
N LYS A 46 0.70 12.24 -0.97
CA LYS A 46 1.71 11.21 -0.71
C LYS A 46 2.21 10.60 -2.02
N SER A 47 3.44 10.13 -2.00
CA SER A 47 4.05 9.41 -3.12
C SER A 47 5.01 8.35 -2.60
N ALA A 48 5.05 7.18 -3.21
CA ALA A 48 6.06 6.18 -2.90
C ALA A 48 7.41 6.57 -3.52
N GLU A 49 8.48 6.62 -2.72
CA GLU A 49 9.85 6.62 -3.20
C GLU A 49 10.42 5.19 -3.06
N GLY A 50 10.73 4.51 -4.16
CA GLY A 50 11.33 3.18 -4.09
C GLY A 50 11.57 2.46 -5.44
N PRO A 51 12.50 1.49 -5.50
CA PRO A 51 12.91 0.79 -6.73
C PRO A 51 11.85 -0.15 -7.32
N SER A 52 10.74 -0.39 -6.62
CA SER A 52 9.54 -1.06 -7.14
C SER A 52 8.60 -0.12 -7.90
N ALA A 53 8.91 1.18 -7.96
CA ALA A 53 8.34 2.06 -8.96
C ALA A 53 8.89 1.64 -10.32
N GLY A 54 8.23 0.67 -10.95
CA GLY A 54 8.36 0.48 -12.39
C GLY A 54 8.24 1.86 -13.05
N ALA A 55 9.11 2.15 -14.01
CA ALA A 55 9.42 3.48 -14.56
C ALA A 55 8.24 4.27 -15.18
N HIS A 56 6.99 3.91 -14.90
CA HIS A 56 5.77 4.57 -15.34
C HIS A 56 4.71 4.84 -14.26
N ASP A 57 4.88 4.42 -13.00
CA ASP A 57 3.89 4.71 -11.94
C ASP A 57 4.57 5.09 -10.61
N THR A 58 5.14 6.30 -10.56
CA THR A 58 5.21 7.04 -9.30
C THR A 58 3.79 7.47 -8.95
N GLN A 59 3.05 6.57 -8.29
CA GLN A 59 1.62 6.74 -8.03
C GLN A 59 1.43 7.78 -6.93
N ALA A 60 1.36 9.06 -7.33
CA ALA A 60 0.94 10.15 -6.47
C ALA A 60 -0.50 9.89 -6.00
N ALA A 61 -0.72 10.06 -4.71
CA ALA A 61 -1.97 9.77 -4.05
C ALA A 61 -2.42 10.96 -3.21
N ILE A 62 -3.72 11.23 -3.24
CA ILE A 62 -4.38 12.10 -2.26
C ILE A 62 -5.03 11.18 -1.24
N CYS A 63 -4.72 11.39 0.02
CA CYS A 63 -5.27 10.62 1.13
C CYS A 63 -6.12 11.51 2.02
N THR A 64 -7.27 10.97 2.38
CA THR A 64 -8.04 11.37 3.57
C THR A 64 -7.61 10.48 4.74
N ASP A 65 -8.31 10.53 5.87
CA ASP A 65 -7.97 9.68 7.02
C ASP A 65 -8.21 8.20 6.71
N ASN A 66 -9.20 7.91 5.87
CA ASN A 66 -9.73 6.57 5.65
C ASN A 66 -9.76 6.10 4.19
N ARG A 67 -9.45 6.97 3.22
CA ARG A 67 -9.52 6.66 1.79
C ARG A 67 -8.37 7.26 1.01
N THR A 68 -7.98 6.55 -0.03
CA THR A 68 -6.96 6.96 -0.99
C THR A 68 -7.53 7.18 -2.38
N PHE A 69 -7.01 8.21 -3.04
CA PHE A 69 -7.35 8.60 -4.39
C PHE A 69 -6.08 8.65 -5.23
N SER A 70 -6.07 7.98 -6.37
CA SER A 70 -4.97 8.09 -7.33
C SER A 70 -5.06 9.40 -8.10
N VAL A 71 -3.93 10.06 -8.28
CA VAL A 71 -3.82 11.28 -9.08
C VAL A 71 -3.18 10.94 -10.43
N ARG A 72 -3.79 11.40 -11.52
CA ARG A 72 -3.19 11.32 -12.86
C ARG A 72 -3.23 12.66 -13.58
N GLN A 73 -2.24 12.90 -14.42
CA GLN A 73 -2.18 14.09 -15.25
C GLN A 73 -2.95 13.87 -16.57
N VAL A 74 -3.81 14.81 -16.93
CA VAL A 74 -4.53 14.83 -18.20
C VAL A 74 -4.21 16.13 -18.95
N ASN A 75 -3.50 16.00 -20.06
CA ASN A 75 -3.11 17.13 -20.90
C ASN A 75 -4.31 17.63 -21.73
N THR A 76 -4.30 18.92 -22.04
CA THR A 76 -5.28 19.54 -22.94
C THR A 76 -4.59 20.26 -24.09
N SER A 77 -5.21 20.23 -25.28
CA SER A 77 -4.79 21.05 -26.42
C SER A 77 -5.32 22.49 -26.35
N ASN A 78 -6.22 22.78 -25.41
CA ASN A 78 -6.84 24.09 -25.25
C ASN A 78 -5.95 25.00 -24.41
N SER A 79 -5.98 26.29 -24.69
CA SER A 79 -5.34 27.29 -23.83
C SER A 79 -6.26 27.64 -22.67
N LEU A 80 -5.95 27.14 -21.47
CA LEU A 80 -6.67 27.43 -20.24
C LEU A 80 -5.90 28.48 -19.43
N TYR A 81 -6.55 29.60 -19.15
CA TYR A 81 -6.01 30.65 -18.30
C TYR A 81 -6.82 30.75 -17.02
N LEU A 82 -6.13 30.84 -15.88
CA LEU A 82 -6.74 31.22 -14.62
C LEU A 82 -6.71 32.74 -14.51
N THR A 83 -7.86 33.31 -14.22
CA THR A 83 -8.04 34.76 -14.16
C THR A 83 -8.48 35.21 -12.78
N GLN A 84 -7.97 36.35 -12.32
CA GLN A 84 -8.40 37.02 -11.10
C GLN A 84 -8.90 38.43 -11.43
N LEU A 85 -9.77 38.95 -10.56
CA LEU A 85 -10.18 40.35 -10.63
C LEU A 85 -8.98 41.23 -10.26
N LYS A 86 -8.82 42.34 -10.98
CA LYS A 86 -7.76 43.30 -10.75
C LYS A 86 -8.27 44.72 -10.91
N ASP A 87 -7.98 45.56 -9.94
CA ASP A 87 -8.23 46.99 -10.06
C ASP A 87 -7.31 47.59 -11.12
N VAL A 88 -7.91 48.20 -12.12
CA VAL A 88 -7.23 48.91 -13.19
C VAL A 88 -7.26 50.39 -12.83
N ALA A 89 -6.08 50.97 -12.66
CA ALA A 89 -5.95 52.40 -12.47
C ALA A 89 -6.50 53.12 -13.71
N SER A 90 -7.49 53.99 -13.52
CA SER A 90 -7.97 54.88 -14.56
C SER A 90 -6.85 55.84 -14.95
N HIS A 91 -6.69 56.11 -16.25
CA HIS A 91 -5.74 57.10 -16.74
C HIS A 91 -6.13 58.56 -16.41
N GLU A 92 -7.30 58.78 -15.81
CA GLU A 92 -7.81 60.08 -15.38
C GLU A 92 -7.57 60.32 -13.90
N GLU A 93 -7.01 61.49 -13.57
CA GLU A 93 -6.74 61.95 -12.21
C GLU A 93 -8.07 62.10 -11.45
N GLY A 94 -8.27 61.31 -10.38
CA GLY A 94 -9.48 61.33 -9.55
C GLY A 94 -10.63 60.42 -10.01
N ALA A 95 -10.45 59.64 -11.08
CA ALA A 95 -11.43 58.64 -11.48
C ALA A 95 -11.40 57.39 -10.58
N ILE A 96 -12.57 56.76 -10.43
CA ILE A 96 -12.73 55.55 -9.61
C ILE A 96 -12.04 54.39 -10.36
N PRO A 97 -11.18 53.59 -9.71
CA PRO A 97 -10.57 52.41 -10.32
C PRO A 97 -11.64 51.52 -10.96
N SER A 98 -11.41 51.08 -12.19
CA SER A 98 -12.32 50.14 -12.85
C SER A 98 -11.87 48.71 -12.57
N THR A 99 -12.81 47.81 -12.30
CA THR A 99 -12.50 46.39 -12.09
C THR A 99 -12.27 45.72 -13.44
N GLY A 100 -11.04 45.25 -13.68
CA GLY A 100 -10.66 44.44 -14.83
C GLY A 100 -10.37 42.99 -14.45
N VAL A 101 -9.91 42.23 -15.44
CA VAL A 101 -9.55 40.81 -15.31
C VAL A 101 -8.09 40.63 -15.74
N GLN A 102 -7.30 39.93 -14.93
CA GLN A 102 -5.93 39.56 -15.27
C GLN A 102 -5.79 38.04 -15.31
N ALA A 103 -5.24 37.50 -16.40
CA ALA A 103 -4.78 36.12 -16.44
C ALA A 103 -3.47 35.98 -15.65
N VAL A 104 -3.52 35.22 -14.57
CA VAL A 104 -2.42 35.05 -13.59
C VAL A 104 -1.69 33.72 -13.73
N ALA A 105 -2.29 32.73 -14.38
CA ALA A 105 -1.64 31.46 -14.68
C ALA A 105 -2.19 30.86 -15.98
N LYS A 106 -1.40 29.97 -16.58
CA LYS A 106 -1.77 29.16 -17.74
C LYS A 106 -1.60 27.69 -17.39
N ASN A 107 -2.60 26.87 -17.70
CA ASN A 107 -2.56 25.43 -17.46
C ASN A 107 -2.66 24.68 -18.80
N ASP A 108 -1.72 23.78 -19.02
CA ASP A 108 -1.64 22.85 -20.15
C ASP A 108 -2.12 21.43 -19.79
N PHE A 109 -2.37 21.20 -18.50
CA PHE A 109 -2.97 19.98 -17.98
C PHE A 109 -3.84 20.24 -16.74
N ALA A 110 -4.66 19.25 -16.41
CA ALA A 110 -5.34 19.15 -15.14
C ALA A 110 -4.95 17.83 -14.44
N LEU A 111 -5.05 17.83 -13.11
CA LEU A 111 -4.88 16.65 -12.28
C LEU A 111 -6.26 16.02 -12.07
N GLU A 112 -6.48 14.85 -12.66
CA GLU A 112 -7.67 14.04 -12.45
C GLU A 112 -7.48 13.17 -11.21
N VAL A 113 -8.54 13.04 -10.42
CA VAL A 113 -8.55 12.33 -9.15
C VAL A 113 -9.60 11.22 -9.20
N ALA A 114 -9.15 9.98 -9.04
CA ALA A 114 -10.02 8.82 -9.02
C ALA A 114 -9.91 8.07 -7.68
N PRO A 115 -11.02 7.58 -7.10
CA PRO A 115 -10.95 6.69 -5.95
C PRO A 115 -10.09 5.47 -6.26
N LEU A 116 -9.12 5.19 -5.39
CA LEU A 116 -8.28 4.01 -5.49
C LEU A 116 -8.73 3.02 -4.40
N PRO A 117 -9.51 1.98 -4.73
CA PRO A 117 -9.85 0.95 -3.74
C PRO A 117 -8.56 0.21 -3.37
N ALA A 118 -7.95 0.57 -2.24
CA ALA A 118 -6.74 -0.08 -1.78
C ALA A 118 -7.11 -1.49 -1.30
N SER A 119 -6.61 -2.51 -2.00
CA SER A 119 -6.66 -3.85 -1.45
C SER A 119 -5.67 -3.95 -0.29
N LEU A 120 -6.07 -4.60 0.81
CA LEU A 120 -5.20 -4.82 1.97
C LEU A 120 -3.85 -5.45 1.55
N GLU A 121 -3.85 -6.33 0.55
CA GLU A 121 -2.63 -6.97 0.03
C GLU A 121 -1.71 -5.98 -0.70
N THR A 122 -2.26 -4.99 -1.42
CA THR A 122 -1.47 -3.92 -2.06
C THR A 122 -0.76 -3.06 -1.03
N VAL A 123 -1.45 -2.70 0.07
CA VAL A 123 -0.85 -1.91 1.15
C VAL A 123 0.22 -2.73 1.87
N LYS A 124 -0.06 -4.01 2.18
CA LYS A 124 0.92 -4.94 2.75
C LYS A 124 2.18 -5.08 1.89
N MET A 125 2.06 -5.08 0.57
CA MET A 125 3.21 -5.12 -0.34
C MET A 125 4.11 -3.90 -0.16
N HIS A 126 3.53 -2.69 -0.11
CA HIS A 126 4.29 -1.46 0.12
C HIS A 126 4.96 -1.46 1.50
N MET A 127 4.27 -1.94 2.54
CA MET A 127 4.84 -2.07 3.88
C MET A 127 6.01 -3.05 3.94
N LYS A 128 5.89 -4.22 3.28
CA LYS A 128 6.99 -5.20 3.17
C LYS A 128 8.21 -4.63 2.44
N ALA A 129 7.97 -3.77 1.44
CA ALA A 129 9.04 -3.08 0.74
C ALA A 129 9.73 -2.03 1.64
N ALA A 130 8.96 -1.28 2.44
CA ALA A 130 9.49 -0.20 3.29
C ALA A 130 10.21 -0.71 4.56
N LEU A 131 9.69 -1.76 5.21
CA LEU A 131 10.15 -2.14 6.54
C LEU A 131 11.26 -3.21 6.54
N PRO A 132 12.17 -3.19 7.54
CA PRO A 132 13.07 -4.29 7.82
C PRO A 132 12.32 -5.50 8.39
N VAL A 133 12.85 -6.70 8.13
CA VAL A 133 12.35 -7.94 8.73
C VAL A 133 13.10 -8.19 10.03
N TYR A 134 12.35 -8.37 11.12
CA TYR A 134 12.89 -8.80 12.42
C TYR A 134 12.99 -10.32 12.45
N SER A 135 14.19 -10.82 12.70
CA SER A 135 14.52 -12.25 12.77
C SER A 135 15.04 -12.62 14.14
N SER A 136 14.90 -13.89 14.52
CA SER A 136 15.33 -14.42 15.82
C SER A 136 16.84 -14.33 16.07
N THR A 137 17.65 -14.07 15.05
CA THR A 137 19.10 -13.86 15.17
C THR A 137 19.48 -12.41 15.47
N GLY A 138 18.50 -11.50 15.58
CA GLY A 138 18.73 -10.07 15.77
C GLY A 138 19.31 -9.37 14.53
N GLN A 139 19.46 -10.08 13.40
CA GLN A 139 19.93 -9.48 12.17
C GLN A 139 18.81 -8.63 11.54
N VAL A 140 18.95 -7.32 11.69
CA VAL A 140 18.18 -6.33 10.94
C VAL A 140 18.85 -6.17 9.58
N ARG A 141 18.15 -6.51 8.50
CA ARG A 141 18.65 -6.20 7.15
C ARG A 141 18.71 -4.68 6.99
N SER A 142 19.86 -4.20 6.48
CA SER A 142 20.22 -2.83 6.09
C SER A 142 19.09 -2.06 5.37
N LYS A 143 18.11 -1.57 6.14
CA LYS A 143 17.08 -0.62 5.73
C LYS A 143 17.01 0.45 6.79
N ASP A 144 16.68 1.67 6.38
CA ASP A 144 16.48 2.77 7.30
C ASP A 144 15.35 2.42 8.27
N LEU A 145 15.59 2.69 9.56
CA LEU A 145 14.61 2.44 10.60
C LEU A 145 13.62 3.60 10.61
N LEU A 146 12.39 3.29 10.19
CA LEU A 146 11.30 4.26 10.16
C LEU A 146 10.48 4.16 11.44
N THR A 147 10.15 5.29 12.03
CA THR A 147 9.05 5.37 12.99
C THR A 147 7.72 5.07 12.28
N LYS A 148 6.67 4.78 13.05
CA LYS A 148 5.36 4.49 12.48
C LYS A 148 4.80 5.68 11.68
N ASP A 149 5.01 6.90 12.17
CA ASP A 149 4.53 8.11 11.51
C ASP A 149 5.27 8.36 10.19
N GLU A 150 6.60 8.18 10.17
CA GLU A 150 7.40 8.27 8.94
C GLU A 150 7.01 7.19 7.93
N LEU A 151 6.79 5.95 8.39
CA LEU A 151 6.30 4.86 7.54
C LEU A 151 4.96 5.25 6.88
N PHE A 152 4.02 5.75 7.67
CA PHE A 152 2.66 6.07 7.19
C PHE A 152 2.66 7.32 6.30
N ALA A 153 3.64 8.22 6.45
CA ALA A 153 3.85 9.35 5.56
C ALA A 153 4.42 8.93 4.19
N ASN A 154 5.29 7.92 4.16
CA ASN A 154 6.03 7.49 2.97
C ASN A 154 5.31 6.40 2.14
N VAL A 155 4.19 5.88 2.64
CA VAL A 155 3.36 4.88 1.95
C VAL A 155 2.16 5.60 1.33
N PRO A 156 1.84 5.39 0.02
CA PRO A 156 0.83 6.16 -0.71
C PRO A 156 -0.60 5.69 -0.41
N PHE A 157 -0.93 5.49 0.86
CA PHE A 157 -2.24 5.05 1.35
C PHE A 157 -2.68 5.88 2.56
N SER A 158 -3.99 5.86 2.85
CA SER A 158 -4.58 6.57 3.98
C SER A 158 -4.08 6.02 5.31
N HIS A 159 -4.27 6.78 6.39
CA HIS A 159 -3.85 6.36 7.72
C HIS A 159 -4.53 5.05 8.13
N MET A 160 -5.84 4.92 7.91
CA MET A 160 -6.57 3.71 8.30
C MET A 160 -6.17 2.49 7.46
N GLU A 161 -5.99 2.63 6.15
CA GLU A 161 -5.52 1.53 5.30
C GLU A 161 -4.12 1.07 5.71
N CYS A 162 -3.23 2.02 6.01
CA CYS A 162 -1.92 1.71 6.58
C CYS A 162 -2.04 1.00 7.93
N GLN A 163 -2.89 1.49 8.84
CA GLN A 163 -3.10 0.89 10.15
C GLN A 163 -3.54 -0.57 10.04
N SER A 164 -4.56 -0.85 9.22
CA SER A 164 -5.04 -2.23 9.01
C SER A 164 -3.96 -3.13 8.42
N ALA A 165 -3.15 -2.64 7.48
CA ALA A 165 -2.05 -3.43 6.92
C ALA A 165 -0.92 -3.68 7.94
N TYR A 166 -0.60 -2.68 8.76
CA TYR A 166 0.39 -2.75 9.82
C TYR A 166 0.02 -3.83 10.84
N GLU A 167 -1.25 -3.84 11.27
CA GLU A 167 -1.77 -4.80 12.24
C GLU A 167 -1.88 -6.21 11.63
N ALA A 168 -2.39 -6.33 10.41
CA ALA A 168 -2.50 -7.63 9.73
C ALA A 168 -1.14 -8.29 9.41
N LEU A 169 -0.04 -7.53 9.39
CA LEU A 169 1.32 -8.05 9.24
C LEU A 169 1.99 -8.38 10.58
N ALA A 170 1.32 -8.10 11.70
CA ALA A 170 1.89 -8.09 13.05
C ALA A 170 3.13 -7.19 13.15
N CYS A 171 3.12 -6.04 12.45
CA CYS A 171 4.19 -5.06 12.60
C CYS A 171 4.23 -4.53 14.04
N PHE A 172 5.43 -4.23 14.51
CA PHE A 172 5.63 -3.72 15.87
C PHE A 172 6.80 -2.73 15.91
N GLN A 173 6.89 -1.99 17.01
CA GLN A 173 7.97 -1.03 17.25
C GLN A 173 8.95 -1.58 18.29
N ILE A 174 10.21 -1.24 18.12
CA ILE A 174 11.26 -1.42 19.12
C ILE A 174 11.80 -0.02 19.45
N GLU A 175 12.19 0.22 20.71
CA GLU A 175 12.76 1.50 21.15
C GLU A 175 14.26 1.58 20.91
N ASP A 176 14.96 0.44 21.01
CA ASP A 176 16.40 0.34 20.77
C ASP A 176 16.73 -0.90 19.90
N PRO A 177 17.07 -0.73 18.61
CA PRO A 177 17.08 0.54 17.89
C PRO A 177 15.65 1.00 17.55
N ARG A 178 15.41 2.31 17.62
CA ARG A 178 14.08 2.89 17.40
C ARG A 178 13.60 2.66 15.97
N GLY A 179 12.51 1.90 15.79
CA GLY A 179 11.95 1.68 14.46
C GLY A 179 10.80 0.68 14.43
N CYS A 180 10.12 0.63 13.29
CA CYS A 180 9.11 -0.38 12.97
C CYS A 180 9.75 -1.59 12.29
N PHE A 181 9.20 -2.77 12.58
CA PHE A 181 9.66 -4.03 12.04
C PHE A 181 8.50 -4.92 11.60
N ILE A 182 8.76 -5.77 10.61
CA ILE A 182 7.89 -6.90 10.27
C ILE A 182 8.53 -8.17 10.83
N PRO A 183 7.87 -8.93 11.71
CA PRO A 183 8.42 -10.19 12.19
C PRO A 183 8.46 -11.24 11.06
N SER A 184 9.55 -12.01 10.99
CA SER A 184 9.65 -13.16 10.09
C SER A 184 8.67 -14.26 10.49
N GLY A 185 8.38 -15.18 9.56
CA GLY A 185 7.56 -16.37 9.83
C GLY A 185 8.00 -17.13 11.10
N PRO A 186 9.29 -17.48 11.27
CA PRO A 186 9.77 -18.15 12.47
C PRO A 186 9.51 -17.37 13.77
N VAL A 187 9.67 -16.04 13.75
CA VAL A 187 9.42 -15.18 14.92
C VAL A 187 7.93 -15.13 15.24
N LYS A 188 7.06 -15.03 14.24
CA LYS A 188 5.60 -15.09 14.43
C LYS A 188 5.18 -16.41 15.08
N LEU A 189 5.74 -17.53 14.63
CA LEU A 189 5.46 -18.84 15.20
C LEU A 189 6.00 -18.99 16.62
N GLN A 190 7.18 -18.44 16.90
CA GLN A 190 7.76 -18.45 18.24
C GLN A 190 6.84 -17.68 19.20
N ALA A 191 6.45 -16.46 18.84
CA ALA A 191 5.50 -15.66 19.61
C ALA A 191 4.16 -16.39 19.81
N TRP A 192 3.63 -17.02 18.76
CA TRP A 192 2.38 -17.79 18.87
C TRP A 192 2.49 -19.01 19.80
N LYS A 193 3.59 -19.76 19.75
CA LYS A 193 3.83 -20.87 20.68
C LYS A 193 3.89 -20.39 22.13
N SER A 194 4.57 -19.28 22.37
CA SER A 194 4.58 -18.63 23.68
C SER A 194 3.18 -18.24 24.14
N ILE A 195 2.34 -17.70 23.24
CA ILE A 195 0.93 -17.39 23.55
C ILE A 195 0.14 -18.65 23.92
N LEU A 196 0.35 -19.78 23.22
CA LEU A 196 -0.30 -21.05 23.53
C LEU A 196 0.14 -21.60 24.91
N GLU A 197 1.42 -21.48 25.25
CA GLU A 197 1.98 -21.88 26.54
C GLU A 197 1.42 -21.04 27.68
N GLU A 198 1.33 -19.72 27.50
CA GLU A 198 0.70 -18.80 28.48
C GLU A 198 -0.79 -19.10 28.64
N ALA A 199 -1.49 -19.35 27.55
CA ALA A 199 -2.90 -19.71 27.59
C ALA A 199 -3.11 -21.02 28.38
N ALA A 200 -2.24 -22.01 28.18
CA ALA A 200 -2.30 -23.26 28.95
C ALA A 200 -1.98 -23.04 30.43
N THR A 201 -0.97 -22.22 30.74
CA THR A 201 -0.55 -21.90 32.11
C THR A 201 -1.63 -21.18 32.91
N HIS A 202 -2.37 -20.27 32.25
CA HIS A 202 -3.43 -19.48 32.85
C HIS A 202 -4.85 -20.03 32.61
N GLU A 203 -4.96 -21.24 32.05
CA GLU A 203 -6.24 -21.88 31.69
C GLU A 203 -7.16 -20.98 30.83
N ILE A 204 -6.57 -20.21 29.92
CA ILE A 204 -7.26 -19.29 29.02
C ILE A 204 -7.70 -20.05 27.76
N ASP A 205 -9.00 -20.06 27.49
CA ASP A 205 -9.55 -20.60 26.23
C ASP A 205 -9.42 -19.57 25.09
N LEU A 206 -8.39 -19.72 24.25
CA LEU A 206 -8.15 -18.88 23.07
C LEU A 206 -9.25 -18.96 21.99
N THR A 207 -10.19 -19.90 22.12
CA THR A 207 -11.33 -20.02 21.20
C THR A 207 -12.58 -19.30 21.70
N ALA A 208 -12.51 -18.69 22.88
CA ALA A 208 -13.57 -17.91 23.50
C ALA A 208 -13.25 -16.41 23.48
N ALA A 209 -14.18 -15.61 24.00
CA ALA A 209 -13.99 -14.18 24.20
C ALA A 209 -12.91 -13.92 25.26
N LEU A 210 -11.96 -13.04 24.95
CA LEU A 210 -10.81 -12.70 25.75
C LEU A 210 -10.98 -11.30 26.34
N SER A 211 -10.92 -11.22 27.66
CA SER A 211 -10.92 -9.96 28.40
C SER A 211 -9.56 -9.24 28.31
N GLN A 212 -9.54 -7.92 28.52
CA GLN A 212 -8.30 -7.14 28.53
C GLN A 212 -7.22 -7.69 29.49
N PRO A 213 -7.53 -8.12 30.73
CA PRO A 213 -6.54 -8.76 31.60
C PRO A 213 -5.93 -10.03 31.00
N GLN A 214 -6.75 -10.86 30.35
CA GLN A 214 -6.25 -12.08 29.68
C GLN A 214 -5.31 -11.73 28.53
N LEU A 215 -5.64 -10.74 27.70
CA LEU A 215 -4.76 -10.28 26.62
C LEU A 215 -3.42 -9.76 27.15
N VAL A 216 -3.43 -9.06 28.29
CA VAL A 216 -2.21 -8.60 28.96
C VAL A 216 -1.37 -9.80 29.43
N SER A 217 -1.99 -10.79 30.09
CA SER A 217 -1.30 -12.01 30.53
C SER A 217 -0.66 -12.78 29.37
N LEU A 218 -1.37 -12.94 28.25
CA LEU A 218 -0.85 -13.60 27.05
C LEU A 218 0.33 -12.87 26.39
N SER A 219 0.47 -11.57 26.67
CA SER A 219 1.57 -10.74 26.17
C SER A 219 2.73 -10.56 27.16
N SER A 220 2.67 -11.26 28.30
CA SER A 220 3.67 -11.13 29.36
C SER A 220 5.04 -11.71 28.93
N GLN A 221 6.12 -11.16 29.50
CA GLN A 221 7.49 -11.54 29.17
C GLN A 221 7.87 -12.88 29.80
N MET A 222 7.44 -13.98 29.21
CA MET A 222 7.98 -15.31 29.53
C MET A 222 9.15 -15.72 28.63
N ASN A 223 9.34 -15.02 27.51
CA ASN A 223 10.41 -15.30 26.55
C ASN A 223 11.23 -14.03 26.27
N ASP A 224 12.42 -14.18 25.70
CA ASP A 224 13.30 -13.08 25.23
C ASP A 224 12.69 -12.30 24.04
N LEU A 225 11.39 -12.44 23.77
CA LEU A 225 10.67 -11.75 22.71
C LEU A 225 10.11 -10.41 23.23
N PRO A 226 10.12 -9.34 22.39
CA PRO A 226 9.53 -8.06 22.78
C PRO A 226 8.02 -8.17 23.09
N PRO A 227 7.51 -7.55 24.17
CA PRO A 227 6.07 -7.55 24.47
C PRO A 227 5.20 -6.98 23.34
N LEU A 228 5.71 -5.96 22.65
CA LEU A 228 5.02 -5.33 21.52
C LEU A 228 4.87 -6.29 20.34
N LEU A 229 5.79 -7.24 20.16
CA LEU A 229 5.65 -8.31 19.16
C LEU A 229 4.52 -9.27 19.54
N MET A 230 4.47 -9.70 20.80
CA MET A 230 3.40 -10.57 21.30
C MET A 230 2.02 -9.94 21.11
N GLN A 231 1.89 -8.66 21.50
CA GLN A 231 0.68 -7.88 21.28
C GLN A 231 0.33 -7.72 19.80
N ALA A 232 1.32 -7.52 18.93
CA ALA A 232 1.10 -7.41 17.49
C ALA A 232 0.61 -8.72 16.87
N VAL A 233 1.12 -9.87 17.30
CA VAL A 233 0.65 -11.19 16.86
C VAL A 233 -0.80 -11.44 17.29
N ILE A 234 -1.13 -11.15 18.56
CA ILE A 234 -2.52 -11.26 19.05
C ILE A 234 -3.44 -10.33 18.26
N ARG A 235 -3.01 -9.10 17.99
CA ARG A 235 -3.81 -8.13 17.24
C ARG A 235 -4.07 -8.59 15.80
N ALA A 236 -3.08 -9.17 15.14
CA ALA A 236 -3.20 -9.64 13.76
C ALA A 236 -4.25 -10.76 13.55
N ILE A 237 -4.70 -11.40 14.63
CA ILE A 237 -5.64 -12.53 14.59
C ILE A 237 -6.92 -12.28 15.41
N THR A 238 -7.08 -11.10 16.02
CA THR A 238 -8.29 -10.73 16.77
C THR A 238 -9.22 -9.88 15.91
N ASP A 239 -10.51 -9.81 16.25
CA ASP A 239 -11.47 -9.03 15.48
C ASP A 239 -11.31 -7.51 15.66
N ASP A 240 -11.45 -6.78 14.55
CA ASP A 240 -11.36 -5.31 14.48
C ASP A 240 -12.65 -4.60 14.94
N LYS A 241 -13.54 -5.30 15.66
CA LYS A 241 -14.81 -4.69 16.06
C LYS A 241 -14.54 -3.54 17.03
N PRO A 242 -15.22 -2.39 16.87
CA PRO A 242 -15.15 -1.30 17.82
C PRO A 242 -15.73 -1.78 19.17
N GLU A 243 -14.83 -2.23 20.04
CA GLU A 243 -14.97 -2.61 21.46
C GLU A 243 -16.38 -2.98 21.94
N PRO A 244 -16.67 -4.27 22.17
CA PRO A 244 -17.01 -4.72 23.51
C PRO A 244 -15.74 -4.91 24.35
N GLN A 245 -15.88 -4.96 25.67
CA GLN A 245 -14.80 -5.22 26.65
C GLN A 245 -14.05 -6.55 26.44
N GLU A 246 -14.49 -7.36 25.47
CA GLU A 246 -13.96 -8.68 25.14
C GLU A 246 -13.67 -8.77 23.63
N LYS A 247 -12.50 -9.31 23.29
CA LYS A 247 -12.05 -9.54 21.91
C LYS A 247 -12.07 -11.03 21.58
N LEU A 248 -12.33 -11.36 20.33
CA LEU A 248 -12.29 -12.76 19.86
C LEU A 248 -11.13 -12.96 18.90
N ILE A 249 -10.38 -14.06 19.08
CA ILE A 249 -9.48 -14.54 18.04
C ILE A 249 -10.35 -15.07 16.89
N GLU A 250 -10.29 -14.41 15.74
CA GLU A 250 -11.05 -14.77 14.57
C GLU A 250 -10.42 -16.02 13.94
N GLN A 251 -11.19 -17.11 13.91
CA GLN A 251 -10.68 -18.43 13.56
C GLN A 251 -10.02 -18.44 12.17
N GLN A 252 -10.64 -17.84 11.15
CA GLN A 252 -10.10 -17.85 9.78
C GLN A 252 -8.80 -17.04 9.68
N SER A 253 -8.75 -15.87 10.30
CA SER A 253 -7.57 -15.01 10.38
C SER A 253 -6.43 -15.70 11.11
N CYS A 254 -6.71 -16.34 12.24
CA CYS A 254 -5.73 -17.14 12.97
C CYS A 254 -5.20 -18.30 12.12
N LEU A 255 -6.10 -19.09 11.50
CA LEU A 255 -5.72 -20.20 10.63
C LEU A 255 -4.79 -19.72 9.51
N LYS A 256 -5.20 -18.67 8.78
CA LYS A 256 -4.43 -18.10 7.67
C LYS A 256 -3.08 -17.55 8.14
N PHE A 257 -3.06 -16.77 9.22
CA PHE A 257 -1.85 -16.16 9.78
C PHE A 257 -0.81 -17.21 10.20
N ILE A 258 -1.24 -18.24 10.93
CA ILE A 258 -0.35 -19.33 11.37
C ILE A 258 0.07 -20.21 10.20
N GLY A 259 -0.83 -20.50 9.26
CA GLY A 259 -0.53 -21.29 8.07
C GLY A 259 0.52 -20.63 7.17
N LEU A 260 0.39 -19.31 6.92
CA LEU A 260 1.38 -18.54 6.17
C LEU A 260 2.73 -18.48 6.90
N SER A 261 2.71 -18.26 8.23
CA SER A 261 3.94 -18.22 9.03
C SER A 261 4.65 -19.57 9.03
N GLN A 262 3.91 -20.68 9.15
CA GLN A 262 4.43 -22.04 9.05
C GLN A 262 4.99 -22.35 7.66
N LEU A 263 4.33 -21.88 6.60
CA LEU A 263 4.81 -22.08 5.23
C LEU A 263 6.12 -21.32 5.01
N GLU A 264 6.20 -20.07 5.44
CA GLU A 264 7.41 -19.24 5.37
C GLU A 264 8.56 -19.92 6.14
N THR A 265 8.33 -20.33 7.40
CA THR A 265 9.35 -21.02 8.20
C THR A 265 9.82 -22.32 7.57
N SER A 266 8.90 -23.13 7.06
CA SER A 266 9.23 -24.46 6.52
C SER A 266 9.99 -24.41 5.21
N THR A 267 9.82 -23.33 4.44
CA THR A 267 10.39 -23.17 3.10
C THR A 267 11.63 -22.27 3.08
N GLN A 268 11.90 -21.53 4.16
CA GLN A 268 13.04 -20.61 4.27
C GLN A 268 14.40 -21.24 3.97
N GLU A 269 14.66 -22.47 4.46
CA GLU A 269 15.95 -23.14 4.26
C GLU A 269 15.97 -24.12 3.09
N ARG A 270 14.88 -24.86 2.89
CA ARG A 270 14.83 -26.00 1.94
C ARG A 270 14.18 -25.66 0.61
N GLY A 271 13.56 -24.49 0.48
CA GLY A 271 12.78 -24.08 -0.69
C GLY A 271 11.41 -24.76 -0.78
N SER A 272 11.28 -26.05 -0.43
CA SER A 272 9.99 -26.77 -0.38
C SER A 272 9.90 -27.71 0.83
N ILE A 273 8.68 -28.15 1.13
CA ILE A 273 8.37 -29.13 2.18
C ILE A 273 7.27 -30.08 1.71
N SER A 274 7.28 -31.32 2.19
CA SER A 274 6.17 -32.26 1.99
C SER A 274 4.85 -31.66 2.50
N LEU A 275 3.81 -31.76 1.68
CA LEU A 275 2.47 -31.25 2.01
C LEU A 275 1.92 -31.91 3.29
N SER A 276 2.16 -33.21 3.48
CA SER A 276 1.70 -33.93 4.69
C SER A 276 2.39 -33.42 5.95
N SER A 277 3.71 -33.19 5.89
CA SER A 277 4.49 -32.63 6.99
C SER A 277 4.05 -31.20 7.32
N PHE A 278 3.81 -30.38 6.29
CA PHE A 278 3.29 -29.03 6.46
C PHE A 278 1.92 -29.03 7.14
N MET A 279 0.96 -29.82 6.64
CA MET A 279 -0.39 -29.90 7.21
C MET A 279 -0.36 -30.37 8.66
N SER A 280 0.43 -31.41 8.98
CA SER A 280 0.56 -31.90 10.35
C SER A 280 1.16 -30.84 11.28
N ALA A 281 2.17 -30.09 10.84
CA ALA A 281 2.78 -29.02 11.62
C ALA A 281 1.80 -27.86 11.85
N TRP A 282 1.08 -27.45 10.81
CA TRP A 282 0.07 -26.39 10.91
C TRP A 282 -1.05 -26.77 11.87
N GLN A 283 -1.55 -28.00 11.81
CA GLN A 283 -2.58 -28.51 12.74
C GLN A 283 -2.08 -28.54 14.19
N GLY A 284 -0.81 -28.92 14.42
CA GLY A 284 -0.20 -28.97 15.75
C GLY A 284 -0.04 -27.60 16.41
N LEU A 285 -0.11 -26.51 15.65
CA LEU A 285 0.02 -25.13 16.13
C LEU A 285 -1.32 -24.47 16.46
N LEU A 286 -2.42 -25.23 16.55
CA LEU A 286 -3.76 -24.66 16.76
C LEU A 286 -4.38 -25.13 18.07
N PRO A 287 -5.27 -24.32 18.66
CA PRO A 287 -6.13 -24.77 19.76
C PRO A 287 -6.86 -26.06 19.39
N GLU A 288 -7.10 -26.93 20.37
CA GLU A 288 -7.61 -28.28 20.12
C GLU A 288 -8.89 -28.30 19.29
N LYS A 289 -9.82 -27.37 19.58
CA LYS A 289 -11.10 -27.23 18.85
C LYS A 289 -10.92 -26.91 17.36
N TRP A 290 -9.77 -26.35 16.96
CA TRP A 290 -9.51 -25.91 15.59
C TRP A 290 -8.56 -26.82 14.82
N ARG A 291 -7.99 -27.87 15.44
CA ARG A 291 -6.99 -28.75 14.79
C ARG A 291 -7.44 -29.36 13.45
N ASN A 292 -8.73 -29.59 13.26
CA ASN A 292 -9.28 -30.16 12.02
C ASN A 292 -9.78 -29.11 11.00
N SER A 293 -9.59 -27.82 11.30
CA SER A 293 -10.07 -26.70 10.47
C SER A 293 -9.12 -26.24 9.36
N PRO A 294 -7.78 -26.45 9.42
CA PRO A 294 -6.87 -26.06 8.35
C PRO A 294 -7.25 -26.63 7.00
N LYS A 295 -7.39 -25.75 6.01
CA LYS A 295 -7.58 -26.09 4.60
C LYS A 295 -6.60 -25.30 3.77
N LEU A 296 -6.01 -25.96 2.77
CA LEU A 296 -5.01 -25.33 1.93
C LEU A 296 -5.55 -24.11 1.16
N GLU A 297 -6.85 -24.12 0.84
CA GLU A 297 -7.58 -23.03 0.18
C GLU A 297 -7.49 -21.69 0.93
N LEU A 298 -7.29 -21.71 2.26
CA LEU A 298 -7.11 -20.49 3.06
C LEU A 298 -5.83 -19.74 2.71
N LEU A 299 -4.87 -20.43 2.09
CA LEU A 299 -3.56 -19.91 1.70
C LEU A 299 -3.48 -19.64 0.18
N ASN A 300 -4.59 -19.74 -0.55
CA ASN A 300 -4.63 -19.54 -2.00
C ASN A 300 -3.93 -18.23 -2.41
N GLY A 301 -3.12 -18.32 -3.47
CA GLY A 301 -2.32 -17.19 -3.96
C GLY A 301 -0.98 -16.99 -3.25
N HIS A 302 -0.72 -17.67 -2.13
CA HIS A 302 0.53 -17.54 -1.38
C HIS A 302 1.45 -18.77 -1.46
N TYR A 303 1.02 -19.85 -2.11
CA TYR A 303 1.82 -21.06 -2.28
C TYR A 303 1.82 -21.56 -3.72
N ARG A 304 2.77 -22.45 -4.03
CA ARG A 304 2.76 -23.30 -5.22
C ARG A 304 2.95 -24.75 -4.83
N LEU A 305 2.31 -25.63 -5.59
CA LEU A 305 2.47 -27.08 -5.43
C LEU A 305 3.49 -27.59 -6.42
N LEU A 306 4.36 -28.47 -5.94
CA LEU A 306 5.41 -29.14 -6.71
C LEU A 306 5.20 -30.66 -6.64
N ASN A 307 5.88 -31.41 -7.50
CA ASN A 307 5.92 -32.87 -7.48
C ASN A 307 4.50 -33.50 -7.43
N ASP A 308 3.64 -33.11 -8.38
CA ASP A 308 2.24 -33.54 -8.47
C ASP A 308 1.41 -33.28 -7.20
N GLY A 309 1.72 -32.20 -6.48
CA GLY A 309 1.00 -31.82 -5.25
C GLY A 309 1.51 -32.49 -3.99
N ARG A 310 2.65 -33.19 -4.04
CA ARG A 310 3.26 -33.79 -2.84
C ARG A 310 4.06 -32.79 -2.03
N GLU A 311 4.53 -31.72 -2.67
CA GLU A 311 5.32 -30.67 -2.03
C GLU A 311 4.67 -29.31 -2.18
N ILE A 312 4.94 -28.44 -1.21
CA ILE A 312 4.48 -27.07 -1.17
C ILE A 312 5.66 -26.13 -0.97
N THR A 313 5.63 -25.00 -1.68
CA THR A 313 6.59 -23.90 -1.55
C THR A 313 5.87 -22.56 -1.45
N LEU A 314 6.51 -21.55 -0.86
CA LEU A 314 6.00 -20.19 -0.80
C LEU A 314 6.07 -19.55 -2.20
N ALA A 315 4.97 -18.95 -2.66
CA ALA A 315 4.96 -18.31 -3.97
C ALA A 315 5.89 -17.08 -4.00
N GLY A 316 6.78 -16.98 -5.00
CA GLY A 316 7.71 -15.85 -5.14
C GLY A 316 8.98 -15.93 -4.29
N SER A 317 9.37 -17.13 -3.84
CA SER A 317 10.64 -17.34 -3.13
C SER A 317 11.86 -17.13 -4.05
N HIS A 318 13.00 -16.73 -3.46
CA HIS A 318 14.28 -16.52 -4.16
C HIS A 318 14.73 -17.71 -5.03
N THR A 319 14.34 -18.94 -4.67
CA THR A 319 14.61 -20.16 -5.44
C THR A 319 14.04 -20.13 -6.87
N GLU A 320 13.02 -19.30 -7.14
CA GLU A 320 12.49 -19.09 -8.50
C GLU A 320 13.46 -18.30 -9.39
N GLN A 321 14.28 -17.40 -8.83
CA GLN A 321 15.24 -16.62 -9.62
C GLN A 321 16.45 -17.46 -10.04
N GLU A 322 16.86 -18.44 -9.23
CA GLU A 322 17.99 -19.33 -9.56
C GLU A 322 17.57 -20.51 -10.45
N GLN A 323 16.34 -21.05 -10.29
CA GLN A 323 15.86 -22.16 -11.14
C GLN A 323 15.41 -21.73 -12.56
N GLN A 324 15.24 -20.43 -12.81
CA GLN A 324 15.07 -19.91 -14.18
C GLN A 324 16.41 -19.53 -14.85
N SER A 325 17.55 -19.68 -14.16
CA SER A 325 18.87 -19.27 -14.64
C SER A 325 19.93 -20.37 -14.63
N GLU A 326 19.62 -21.57 -15.14
CA GLU A 326 20.67 -22.44 -15.69
C GLU A 326 20.23 -23.11 -17.01
N PRO A 327 21.03 -23.01 -18.10
CA PRO A 327 20.74 -23.64 -19.38
C PRO A 327 21.51 -24.97 -19.54
N GLY A 328 20.81 -26.08 -19.81
CA GLY A 328 21.46 -27.36 -20.08
C GLY A 328 20.58 -28.45 -20.73
N LYS A 329 20.49 -28.42 -22.07
CA LYS A 329 20.37 -29.50 -23.09
C LYS A 329 19.78 -30.88 -22.68
N ALA A 330 18.96 -31.59 -23.48
CA ALA A 330 18.35 -31.40 -24.79
C ALA A 330 17.40 -32.58 -25.07
N ALA A 331 16.32 -32.36 -25.82
CA ALA A 331 15.84 -33.32 -26.83
C ALA A 331 15.00 -32.56 -27.87
N ALA A 332 15.39 -32.70 -29.13
CA ALA A 332 14.84 -32.00 -30.27
C ALA A 332 13.42 -32.51 -30.64
N ALA A 333 12.54 -31.57 -30.95
CA ALA A 333 11.48 -31.76 -31.92
C ALA A 333 11.23 -30.41 -32.62
N GLU A 334 11.51 -30.39 -33.92
CA GLU A 334 11.32 -29.23 -34.80
C GLU A 334 9.82 -28.90 -34.96
N GLY A 335 9.51 -27.59 -34.97
CA GLY A 335 8.15 -27.09 -35.23
C GLY A 335 8.09 -25.56 -35.28
N LYS A 336 8.64 -24.99 -36.35
CA LYS A 336 8.52 -23.61 -36.89
C LYS A 336 7.64 -22.60 -36.10
N SER A 337 8.23 -21.51 -35.62
CA SER A 337 7.71 -20.14 -35.87
C SER A 337 8.74 -19.05 -35.48
N MET A 338 8.74 -17.96 -36.25
CA MET A 338 9.78 -16.94 -36.36
C MET A 338 9.97 -16.02 -35.14
N LEU A 339 11.24 -15.69 -34.93
CA LEU A 339 11.81 -14.59 -34.17
C LEU A 339 11.07 -13.25 -34.32
N GLY A 340 11.06 -12.51 -33.21
CA GLY A 340 10.51 -11.17 -33.10
C GLY A 340 11.17 -10.09 -33.94
N ALA A 341 10.45 -8.98 -34.06
CA ALA A 341 11.01 -7.68 -34.39
C ALA A 341 10.08 -6.59 -33.83
N LYS A 342 10.55 -5.88 -32.79
CA LYS A 342 10.05 -4.57 -32.38
C LYS A 342 10.05 -3.64 -33.60
N ARG A 343 8.88 -3.38 -34.21
CA ARG A 343 8.74 -2.39 -35.29
C ARG A 343 8.10 -1.12 -34.74
N LYS A 344 8.88 -0.04 -34.84
CA LYS A 344 8.59 1.34 -34.45
C LYS A 344 7.35 1.87 -35.18
N TRP A 345 6.33 2.24 -34.42
CA TRP A 345 5.06 2.80 -34.89
C TRP A 345 5.20 4.13 -35.65
N HIS A 346 6.27 4.90 -35.41
CA HIS A 346 6.42 6.28 -35.92
C HIS A 346 6.75 6.41 -37.43
N GLU A 347 6.95 5.32 -38.17
CA GLU A 347 7.18 5.39 -39.63
C GLU A 347 5.91 5.45 -40.48
N LYS A 348 4.72 5.12 -39.92
CA LYS A 348 3.48 4.99 -40.71
C LYS A 348 2.80 6.30 -41.15
N PHE A 349 3.33 7.49 -40.80
CA PHE A 349 2.69 8.77 -41.15
C PHE A 349 3.52 9.71 -42.04
N ARG A 350 4.67 9.27 -42.58
CA ARG A 350 5.45 10.10 -43.55
C ARG A 350 5.25 9.75 -45.02
N ALA A 351 4.53 8.68 -45.35
CA ALA A 351 4.23 8.29 -46.73
C ALA A 351 2.78 8.62 -47.12
N SER A 352 2.44 9.91 -47.12
CA SER A 352 1.21 10.40 -47.77
C SER A 352 1.33 11.89 -48.08
N LYS A 353 2.31 12.24 -48.92
CA LYS A 353 2.27 13.45 -49.75
C LYS A 353 3.24 13.31 -50.93
N LYS A 354 2.74 12.78 -52.05
CA LYS A 354 3.18 13.13 -53.41
C LYS A 354 2.18 12.55 -54.41
N THR A 355 1.33 13.40 -54.98
CA THR A 355 1.13 13.53 -56.44
C THR A 355 0.05 14.58 -56.73
N ALA A 356 0.50 15.76 -57.18
CA ALA A 356 0.21 16.30 -58.50
C ALA A 356 1.42 17.17 -58.88
#